data_AF-H3AYD5-F1
#
_entry.id   AF-H3AYD5-F1
#
_cell.length_a   1.000
_cell.length_b   1.000
_cell.length_c   1.000
_cell.angle_alpha   90.00
_cell.angle_beta   90.00
_cell.angle_gamma   90.00
#
_symmetry.space_group_name_H-M   'P 1'
#
loop_
_entity.id
_entity.type
_entity.pdbx_description
1 polymer ?
#
loop_
_entity_poly.entity_id
_entity_poly.type
_entity_poly.pdbx_seq_one_letter_code
_entity_poly.pdbx_strand_id
1 'polypeptide(L)'
;MLTGSADKTIKLWKAGKSEKTFTGHEDCVRGLAILNEVEFLSCSNDASIRRWQVTGECLQVYHGHTNYIYSIAAFSNCHDFITSGEDRSIRVWKRGECTQTIRLPTQSVWCCCVLENGDIVVGASDGIIRVFTESSERVASAEELQAFEDELSKATIDPKTGDLGDININELPDKNHLNEPGTREGQTRLIKEGNRVEAYQWSISEDRWMKIGDVVGSSGATQQTSGRVLYEGKEYDYVFSIDVNEGGPSFKLPYNASEDPWLTAHNFLQKNDLNPMFLDQVANFIIENTKGQTLGQMNTGYSDPLTG
;
A
#
# COMPACT_ATOMS: atom_id res chain seq x y z
N MET A 1 25.30 0.73 -15.75
CA MET A 1 24.37 1.80 -15.32
C MET A 1 22.96 1.27 -15.44
N LEU A 2 22.12 1.44 -14.42
CA LEU A 2 20.69 1.11 -14.48
C LEU A 2 19.87 2.37 -14.75
N THR A 3 18.77 2.24 -15.49
CA THR A 3 17.81 3.32 -15.73
C THR A 3 16.39 2.78 -15.57
N GLY A 4 15.53 3.47 -14.81
CA GLY A 4 14.08 3.26 -14.79
C GLY A 4 13.40 4.24 -15.74
N SER A 5 12.25 3.86 -16.30
CA SER A 5 11.56 4.64 -17.33
C SER A 5 10.04 4.63 -17.16
N ALA A 6 9.38 5.63 -17.73
CA ALA A 6 7.93 5.68 -17.86
C ALA A 6 7.37 4.60 -18.79
N ASP A 7 8.22 3.94 -19.58
CA ASP A 7 7.87 2.74 -20.36
C ASP A 7 7.69 1.48 -19.50
N LYS A 8 7.72 1.62 -18.16
CA LYS A 8 7.51 0.56 -17.16
C LYS A 8 8.67 -0.43 -17.06
N THR A 9 9.76 -0.19 -17.78
CA THR A 9 10.93 -1.07 -17.79
C THR A 9 12.11 -0.45 -17.05
N ILE A 10 13.02 -1.34 -16.66
CA ILE A 10 14.37 -0.97 -16.21
C ILE A 10 15.35 -1.50 -17.24
N LYS A 11 16.42 -0.77 -17.52
CA LYS A 11 17.47 -1.21 -18.43
C LYS A 11 18.84 -1.17 -17.77
N LEU A 12 19.63 -2.22 -18.01
CA LEU A 12 21.06 -2.26 -17.69
C LEU A 12 21.86 -1.91 -18.93
N TRP A 13 22.67 -0.87 -18.81
CA TRP A 13 23.54 -0.37 -19.86
C TRP A 13 25.00 -0.65 -19.53
N LYS A 14 25.74 -1.13 -20.54
CA LYS A 14 27.19 -1.28 -20.49
C LYS A 14 27.79 -0.74 -21.79
N ALA A 15 28.77 0.16 -21.67
CA ALA A 15 29.44 0.79 -22.80
C ALA A 15 28.45 1.33 -23.87
N GLY A 16 27.37 1.98 -23.43
CA GLY A 16 26.35 2.57 -24.31
C GLY A 16 25.36 1.58 -24.94
N LYS A 17 25.44 0.29 -24.63
CA LYS A 17 24.51 -0.74 -25.13
C LYS A 17 23.59 -1.23 -24.02
N SER A 18 22.31 -1.41 -24.35
CA SER A 18 21.34 -2.06 -23.47
C SER A 18 21.64 -3.55 -23.44
N GLU A 19 22.23 -4.04 -22.34
CA GLU A 19 22.52 -5.47 -22.14
C GLU A 19 21.31 -6.25 -21.63
N LYS A 20 20.44 -5.59 -20.86
CA LYS A 20 19.27 -6.23 -20.27
C LYS A 20 18.11 -5.27 -20.10
N THR A 21 16.90 -5.80 -20.26
CA THR A 21 15.65 -5.12 -19.92
C THR A 21 14.95 -5.96 -18.85
N PHE A 22 14.52 -5.31 -17.77
CA PHE A 22 13.75 -5.91 -16.69
C PHE A 22 12.31 -5.43 -16.85
N THR A 23 11.38 -6.38 -16.86
CA THR A 23 9.94 -6.14 -17.04
C THR A 23 9.20 -6.70 -15.84
N GLY A 24 8.17 -6.02 -15.39
CA GLY A 24 7.32 -6.50 -14.28
C GLY A 24 6.58 -5.39 -13.56
N HIS A 25 7.10 -4.16 -13.56
CA HIS A 25 6.31 -3.01 -13.14
C HIS A 25 5.16 -2.76 -14.13
N GLU A 26 4.01 -2.36 -13.60
CA GLU A 26 2.77 -2.13 -14.35
C GLU A 26 2.56 -0.65 -14.68
N ASP A 27 3.40 0.22 -14.12
CA ASP A 27 3.46 1.66 -14.37
C ASP A 27 4.91 2.18 -14.31
N CYS A 28 5.07 3.50 -14.39
CA CYS A 28 6.35 4.21 -14.49
C CYS A 28 7.30 3.85 -13.35
N VAL A 29 8.52 3.46 -13.69
CA VAL A 29 9.58 3.24 -12.70
C VAL A 29 10.21 4.58 -12.33
N ARG A 30 10.10 4.95 -11.05
CA ARG A 30 10.46 6.28 -10.55
C ARG A 30 11.80 6.33 -9.84
N GLY A 31 12.18 5.23 -9.18
CA GLY A 31 13.39 5.19 -8.38
C GLY A 31 14.11 3.86 -8.51
N LEU A 32 15.44 3.92 -8.34
CA LEU A 32 16.33 2.77 -8.31
C LEU A 32 17.31 2.94 -7.15
N ALA A 33 17.55 1.87 -6.40
CA ALA A 33 18.57 1.84 -5.35
C ALA A 33 19.42 0.59 -5.50
N ILE A 34 20.74 0.74 -5.61
CA ILE A 34 21.67 -0.39 -5.65
C ILE A 34 21.82 -0.94 -4.24
N LEU A 35 21.64 -2.26 -4.08
CA LEU A 35 21.92 -2.94 -2.82
C LEU A 35 23.35 -3.45 -2.80
N ASN A 36 23.79 -4.06 -3.89
CA ASN A 36 25.14 -4.59 -4.08
C ASN A 36 25.38 -4.85 -5.57
N GLU A 37 26.51 -5.47 -5.93
CA GLU A 37 26.90 -5.75 -7.33
C GLU A 37 25.92 -6.66 -8.08
N VAL A 38 25.11 -7.47 -7.37
CA VAL A 38 24.23 -8.47 -7.97
C VAL A 38 22.75 -8.16 -7.81
N GLU A 39 22.39 -7.17 -6.99
CA GLU A 39 21.00 -6.86 -6.66
C GLU A 39 20.72 -5.36 -6.53
N PHE A 40 19.50 -4.99 -6.89
CA PHE A 40 18.99 -3.63 -6.76
C PHE A 40 17.49 -3.62 -6.47
N LEU A 41 17.00 -2.49 -5.99
CA LEU A 41 15.59 -2.20 -5.78
C LEU A 41 15.08 -1.21 -6.82
N SER A 42 13.80 -1.30 -7.13
CA SER A 42 13.06 -0.30 -7.90
C SER A 42 11.74 0.04 -7.24
N CYS A 43 11.26 1.28 -7.42
CA CYS A 43 9.92 1.69 -7.02
C CYS A 43 9.17 2.33 -8.19
N SER A 44 7.85 2.25 -8.17
CA SER A 44 7.00 2.59 -9.31
C SER A 44 5.71 3.31 -8.91
N ASN A 45 5.07 3.93 -9.90
CA ASN A 45 3.71 4.44 -9.79
C ASN A 45 2.68 3.31 -9.61
N ASP A 46 3.01 2.04 -9.84
CA ASP A 46 2.12 0.90 -9.55
C ASP A 46 2.03 0.55 -8.05
N ALA A 47 2.47 1.46 -7.18
CA ALA A 47 2.53 1.31 -5.72
C ALA A 47 3.39 0.13 -5.21
N SER A 48 4.17 -0.52 -6.08
CA SER A 48 5.05 -1.64 -5.72
C SER A 48 6.53 -1.25 -5.68
N ILE A 49 7.26 -1.94 -4.82
CA ILE A 49 8.73 -1.99 -4.84
C ILE A 49 9.16 -3.38 -5.26
N ARG A 50 10.17 -3.48 -6.10
CA ARG A 50 10.68 -4.77 -6.56
C ARG A 50 12.17 -4.89 -6.25
N ARG A 51 12.57 -6.06 -5.75
CA ARG A 51 13.98 -6.48 -5.62
C ARG A 51 14.34 -7.36 -6.78
N TRP A 52 15.43 -7.00 -7.45
CA TRP A 52 15.88 -7.65 -8.66
C TRP A 52 17.27 -8.22 -8.47
N GLN A 53 17.53 -9.37 -9.08
CA GLN A 53 18.88 -9.78 -9.41
C GLN A 53 19.26 -9.14 -10.76
N VAL A 54 20.50 -8.68 -10.91
CA VAL A 54 21.01 -8.09 -12.17
C VAL A 54 20.93 -9.03 -13.38
N THR A 55 20.74 -10.33 -13.13
CA THR A 55 20.50 -11.35 -14.15
C THR A 55 19.10 -11.25 -14.79
N GLY A 56 18.17 -10.49 -14.21
CA GLY A 56 16.82 -10.28 -14.74
C GLY A 56 15.70 -10.77 -13.82
N GLU A 57 16.01 -11.56 -12.81
CA GLU A 57 15.00 -12.17 -11.93
C GLU A 57 14.43 -11.16 -10.95
N CYS A 58 13.10 -11.15 -10.81
CA CYS A 58 12.41 -10.44 -9.73
C CYS A 58 12.39 -11.34 -8.50
N LEU A 59 13.28 -11.07 -7.53
CA LEU A 59 13.43 -11.88 -6.31
C LEU A 59 12.27 -11.66 -5.34
N GLN A 60 11.77 -10.42 -5.26
CA GLN A 60 10.68 -10.08 -4.36
C GLN A 60 9.91 -8.85 -4.81
N VAL A 61 8.63 -8.78 -4.44
CA VAL A 61 7.77 -7.60 -4.57
C VAL A 61 7.31 -7.20 -3.18
N TYR A 62 7.42 -5.92 -2.83
CA TYR A 62 6.94 -5.35 -1.59
C TYR A 62 5.76 -4.42 -1.87
N HIS A 63 4.71 -4.60 -1.07
CA HIS A 63 3.50 -3.79 -1.08
C HIS A 63 3.36 -3.07 0.26
N GLY A 64 2.81 -1.86 0.23
CA GLY A 64 2.56 -1.11 1.45
C GLY A 64 2.11 0.30 1.19
N HIS A 65 2.73 0.99 0.22
CA HIS A 65 2.21 2.27 -0.26
C HIS A 65 0.83 2.07 -0.89
N THR A 66 -0.07 3.03 -0.68
CA THR A 66 -1.44 2.98 -1.22
C THR A 66 -1.59 3.84 -2.47
N ASN A 67 -0.50 4.43 -2.94
CA ASN A 67 -0.44 5.31 -4.10
C ASN A 67 1.00 5.33 -4.65
N TYR A 68 1.26 6.17 -5.65
CA TYR A 68 2.52 6.24 -6.40
C TYR A 68 3.74 6.37 -5.48
N ILE A 69 4.78 5.59 -5.77
CA ILE A 69 6.07 5.71 -5.08
C ILE A 69 7.01 6.53 -5.94
N TYR A 70 7.56 7.60 -5.37
CA TYR A 70 8.37 8.57 -6.09
C TYR A 70 9.86 8.39 -5.90
N SER A 71 10.28 7.87 -4.75
CA SER A 71 11.70 7.70 -4.45
C SER A 71 11.96 6.48 -3.59
N ILE A 72 13.17 5.94 -3.73
CA ILE A 72 13.69 4.81 -2.96
C ILE A 72 15.17 5.05 -2.66
N ALA A 73 15.60 4.74 -1.45
CA ALA A 73 17.00 4.82 -1.03
C ALA A 73 17.34 3.63 -0.14
N ALA A 74 18.50 3.00 -0.38
CA ALA A 74 18.98 1.87 0.42
C ALA A 74 19.87 2.34 1.57
N PHE A 75 19.83 1.63 2.68
CA PHE A 75 20.84 1.76 3.74
C PHE A 75 22.13 1.03 3.32
N SER A 76 23.25 1.39 3.96
CA SER A 76 24.56 0.77 3.75
C SER A 76 24.64 -0.71 4.14
N ASN A 77 23.62 -1.23 4.85
CA ASN A 77 23.52 -2.63 5.23
C ASN A 77 22.96 -3.55 4.12
N CYS A 78 22.68 -3.01 2.94
CA CYS A 78 22.30 -3.72 1.72
C CYS A 78 20.98 -4.52 1.78
N HIS A 79 20.19 -4.37 2.83
CA HIS A 79 18.92 -5.10 3.00
C HIS A 79 17.76 -4.21 3.43
N ASP A 80 18.06 -3.14 4.17
CA ASP A 80 17.06 -2.19 4.60
C ASP A 80 17.01 -1.01 3.61
N PHE A 81 15.85 -0.39 3.49
CA PHE A 81 15.65 0.73 2.59
C PHE A 81 14.49 1.60 3.05
N ILE A 82 14.38 2.79 2.46
CA ILE A 82 13.25 3.69 2.62
C ILE A 82 12.58 3.98 1.29
N THR A 83 11.31 4.34 1.33
CA THR A 83 10.56 4.83 0.18
C THR A 83 9.71 6.03 0.53
N SER A 84 9.42 6.88 -0.45
CA SER A 84 8.53 8.04 -0.33
C SER A 84 7.49 8.05 -1.43
N GLY A 85 6.28 8.52 -1.14
CA GLY A 85 5.19 8.46 -2.11
C GLY A 85 4.12 9.55 -2.02
N GLU A 86 3.17 9.45 -2.94
CA GLU A 86 1.96 10.29 -3.04
C GLU A 86 1.00 10.03 -1.85
N ASP A 87 1.12 8.90 -1.17
CA ASP A 87 0.32 8.58 0.03
C ASP A 87 0.76 9.37 1.29
N ARG A 88 1.52 10.46 1.10
CA ARG A 88 2.02 11.38 2.13
C ARG A 88 2.95 10.71 3.13
N SER A 89 3.53 9.56 2.78
CA SER A 89 4.32 8.78 3.71
C SER A 89 5.74 8.52 3.26
N ILE A 90 6.59 8.35 4.27
CA ILE A 90 7.86 7.65 4.19
C ILE A 90 7.66 6.28 4.82
N ARG A 91 8.18 5.25 4.19
CA ARG A 91 8.16 3.90 4.75
C ARG A 91 9.57 3.40 4.97
N VAL A 92 9.80 2.80 6.12
CA VAL A 92 11.07 2.18 6.51
C VAL A 92 10.90 0.67 6.43
N TRP A 93 11.67 0.06 5.54
CA TRP A 93 11.62 -1.36 5.25
C TRP A 93 12.84 -2.03 5.86
N LYS A 94 12.61 -2.99 6.76
CA LYS A 94 13.68 -3.79 7.34
C LYS A 94 13.42 -5.25 7.07
N ARG A 95 14.43 -5.95 6.56
CA ARG A 95 14.36 -7.40 6.22
C ARG A 95 13.14 -7.79 5.37
N GLY A 96 12.69 -6.89 4.51
CA GLY A 96 11.55 -7.11 3.61
C GLY A 96 10.18 -6.82 4.20
N GLU A 97 10.09 -6.32 5.42
CA GLU A 97 8.84 -5.88 6.05
C GLU A 97 8.82 -4.36 6.23
N CYS A 98 7.63 -3.75 6.07
CA CYS A 98 7.42 -2.34 6.39
C CYS A 98 7.33 -2.18 7.91
N THR A 99 8.45 -1.83 8.54
CA THR A 99 8.56 -1.70 10.01
C THR A 99 8.04 -0.37 10.55
N GLN A 100 8.01 0.67 9.72
CA GLN A 100 7.54 1.99 10.14
C GLN A 100 6.94 2.75 8.97
N THR A 101 5.88 3.50 9.23
CA THR A 101 5.29 4.46 8.29
C THR A 101 5.26 5.82 8.98
N ILE A 102 5.96 6.80 8.40
CA ILE A 102 6.04 8.18 8.89
C ILE A 102 5.18 9.02 7.95
N ARG A 103 4.09 9.59 8.44
CA ARG A 103 3.22 10.49 7.67
C ARG A 103 3.71 11.92 7.80
N LEU A 104 3.63 12.67 6.70
CA LEU A 104 4.03 14.07 6.64
C LEU A 104 2.80 14.97 6.42
N PRO A 105 2.80 16.22 6.94
CA PRO A 105 1.73 17.21 6.75
C PRO A 105 1.74 17.85 5.36
N THR A 106 1.88 17.05 4.31
CA THR A 106 2.09 17.45 2.91
C THR A 106 1.17 16.64 2.00
N GLN A 107 0.95 17.07 0.75
CA GLN A 107 0.16 16.29 -0.22
C GLN A 107 0.96 15.13 -0.81
N SER A 108 2.27 15.30 -1.01
CA SER A 108 3.14 14.22 -1.45
C SER A 108 4.59 14.38 -1.03
N VAL A 109 5.33 13.26 -1.05
CA VAL A 109 6.73 13.19 -0.66
C VAL A 109 7.58 12.73 -1.85
N TRP A 110 8.28 13.66 -2.48
CA TRP A 110 8.86 13.47 -3.81
C TRP A 110 10.21 12.78 -3.80
N CYS A 111 11.03 13.05 -2.79
CA CYS A 111 12.37 12.48 -2.72
C CYS A 111 12.74 12.10 -1.29
N CYS A 112 13.60 11.09 -1.19
CA CYS A 112 14.20 10.65 0.06
C CYS A 112 15.65 10.23 -0.17
N CYS A 113 16.49 10.39 0.86
CA CYS A 113 17.82 9.79 0.90
C CYS A 113 18.19 9.38 2.34
N VAL A 114 19.17 8.49 2.44
CA VAL A 114 19.75 8.03 3.71
C VAL A 114 21.14 8.64 3.84
N LEU A 115 21.42 9.27 4.97
CA LEU A 115 22.73 9.83 5.31
C LEU A 115 23.65 8.74 5.88
N GLU A 116 24.96 9.00 5.87
CA GLU A 116 25.97 8.05 6.40
C GLU A 116 25.78 7.74 7.89
N ASN A 117 25.18 8.66 8.65
CA ASN A 117 24.86 8.49 10.07
C ASN A 117 23.56 7.73 10.33
N GLY A 118 22.87 7.25 9.27
CA GLY A 118 21.61 6.51 9.34
C GLY A 118 20.37 7.39 9.32
N ASP A 119 20.50 8.72 9.36
CA ASP A 119 19.35 9.62 9.33
C ASP A 119 18.71 9.66 7.94
N ILE A 120 17.42 9.91 7.90
CA ILE A 120 16.60 9.93 6.70
C ILE A 120 16.26 11.38 6.36
N VAL A 121 16.57 11.83 5.15
CA VAL A 121 16.24 13.18 4.67
C VAL A 121 15.19 13.09 3.59
N VAL A 122 14.19 13.96 3.64
CA VAL A 122 13.04 13.92 2.72
C VAL A 122 12.66 15.30 2.23
N GLY A 123 12.32 15.38 0.94
CA GLY A 123 11.76 16.57 0.32
C GLY A 123 10.33 16.32 -0.10
N ALA A 124 9.44 17.26 0.26
CA ALA A 124 8.01 17.12 0.08
C ALA A 124 7.40 18.30 -0.70
N SER A 125 6.14 18.15 -1.10
CA SER A 125 5.41 19.12 -1.92
C SER A 125 5.21 20.50 -1.28
N ASP A 126 5.41 20.60 0.04
CA ASP A 126 5.35 21.86 0.79
C ASP A 126 6.65 22.69 0.70
N GLY A 127 7.67 22.19 -0.01
CA GLY A 127 8.95 22.87 -0.16
C GLY A 127 9.86 22.77 1.07
N ILE A 128 9.51 21.94 2.06
CA ILE A 128 10.28 21.75 3.29
C ILE A 128 11.11 20.46 3.18
N ILE A 129 12.38 20.56 3.60
CA ILE A 129 13.24 19.40 3.84
C ILE A 129 13.10 18.99 5.30
N ARG A 130 12.77 17.73 5.56
CA ARG A 130 12.69 17.16 6.92
C ARG A 130 13.76 16.09 7.10
N VAL A 131 14.28 15.99 8.32
CA VAL A 131 15.27 14.98 8.71
C VAL A 131 14.71 14.16 9.87
N PHE A 132 14.73 12.85 9.72
CA PHE A 132 14.31 11.88 10.73
C PHE A 132 15.54 11.11 11.22
N THR A 133 15.64 10.93 12.54
CA THR A 133 16.79 10.30 13.19
C THR A 133 16.29 9.26 14.19
N GLU A 134 17.03 8.16 14.33
CA GLU A 134 16.85 7.20 15.44
C GLU A 134 17.69 7.57 16.68
N SER A 135 18.63 8.51 16.54
CA SER A 135 19.48 8.95 17.64
C SER A 135 18.75 9.93 18.54
N SER A 136 18.69 9.59 19.83
CA SER A 136 18.15 10.44 20.89
C SER A 136 18.91 11.76 21.08
N GLU A 137 20.18 11.82 20.65
CA GLU A 137 21.00 13.04 20.75
C GLU A 137 20.71 14.06 19.67
N ARG A 138 20.11 13.64 18.55
CA ARG A 138 19.79 14.48 17.39
C ARG A 138 18.30 14.77 17.24
N VAL A 139 17.48 14.23 18.15
CA VAL A 139 16.04 14.46 18.12
C VAL A 139 15.74 15.94 18.29
N ALA A 140 14.73 16.42 17.56
CA ALA A 140 14.26 17.80 17.64
C ALA A 140 13.75 18.15 19.05
N SER A 141 13.61 19.44 19.35
CA SER A 141 13.08 19.88 20.64
C SER A 141 11.62 19.43 20.82
N ALA A 142 11.14 19.39 22.07
CA ALA A 142 9.75 19.02 22.35
C ALA A 142 8.75 19.97 21.66
N GLU A 143 9.11 21.26 21.56
CA GLU A 143 8.32 22.27 20.87
C GLU A 143 8.25 22.03 19.35
N GLU A 144 9.37 21.65 18.73
CA GLU A 144 9.43 21.34 17.29
C GLU A 144 8.64 20.06 16.97
N LEU A 145 8.77 19.03 17.80
CA LEU A 145 7.99 17.80 17.67
C LEU A 145 6.49 18.09 17.81
N GLN A 146 6.09 18.87 18.81
CA GLN A 146 4.68 19.26 18.98
C GLN A 146 4.16 20.07 17.80
N ALA A 147 4.96 21.00 17.27
CA ALA A 147 4.57 21.79 16.10
C ALA A 147 4.37 20.89 14.86
N PHE A 148 5.23 19.89 14.66
CA PHE A 148 5.07 18.92 13.58
C PHE A 148 3.79 18.09 13.74
N GLU A 149 3.49 17.60 14.94
CA GLU A 149 2.24 16.88 15.22
C GLU A 149 0.99 17.77 15.01
N ASP A 150 1.07 19.04 15.41
CA ASP A 150 0.01 20.02 15.19
C ASP A 150 -0.23 20.28 13.68
N GLU A 151 0.83 20.33 12.87
CA GLU A 151 0.71 20.41 11.40
C GLU A 151 0.11 19.13 10.81
N LEU A 152 0.55 17.97 11.26
CA LEU A 152 0.08 16.67 10.80
C LEU A 152 -1.42 16.49 11.07
N SER A 153 -1.87 16.89 12.26
CA SER A 153 -3.28 16.84 12.62
C SER A 153 -4.15 17.73 11.73
N LYS A 154 -3.64 18.90 11.30
CA LYS A 154 -4.35 19.82 10.38
C LYS A 154 -4.36 19.29 8.95
N ALA A 155 -3.23 18.76 8.47
CA ALA A 155 -3.08 18.22 7.12
C ALA A 155 -3.86 16.91 6.88
N THR A 156 -4.26 16.24 7.96
CA THR A 156 -5.16 15.08 7.91
C THR A 156 -6.58 15.46 7.45
N ILE A 157 -6.91 16.76 7.42
CA ILE A 157 -8.22 17.30 7.02
C ILE A 157 -8.20 17.72 5.53
N ASP A 158 -8.07 16.78 4.60
CA ASP A 158 -8.52 17.01 3.21
C ASP A 158 -9.62 16.00 2.84
N PRO A 159 -10.90 16.41 2.92
CA PRO A 159 -12.05 15.54 2.69
C PRO A 159 -12.25 15.09 1.24
N LYS A 160 -11.30 15.36 0.33
CA LYS A 160 -11.45 15.10 -1.11
C LYS A 160 -10.71 13.87 -1.64
N THR A 161 -9.79 13.27 -0.88
CA THR A 161 -8.89 12.21 -1.39
C THR A 161 -9.04 10.84 -0.73
N GLY A 162 -10.07 10.62 0.09
CA GLY A 162 -10.26 9.34 0.79
C GLY A 162 -11.17 8.38 0.04
N ASP A 163 -10.60 7.40 -0.65
CA ASP A 163 -11.34 6.24 -1.16
C ASP A 163 -11.70 5.33 0.02
N LEU A 164 -12.91 5.49 0.54
CA LEU A 164 -13.50 4.50 1.44
C LEU A 164 -14.22 3.49 0.57
N GLY A 165 -13.62 2.32 0.41
CA GLY A 165 -14.38 1.12 0.07
C GLY A 165 -15.51 0.85 1.08
N ASP A 166 -16.30 -0.19 0.79
CA ASP A 166 -17.57 -0.57 1.42
C ASP A 166 -17.56 -0.73 2.97
N ILE A 167 -17.35 0.35 3.71
CA ILE A 167 -17.50 0.41 5.16
C ILE A 167 -18.90 0.92 5.47
N ASN A 168 -19.75 0.05 6.02
CA ASN A 168 -21.08 0.45 6.48
C ASN A 168 -20.96 1.27 7.78
N ILE A 169 -21.00 2.60 7.63
CA ILE A 169 -20.85 3.58 8.73
C ILE A 169 -21.86 3.36 9.87
N ASN A 170 -22.95 2.63 9.63
CA ASN A 170 -23.97 2.34 10.64
C ASN A 170 -23.59 1.20 11.60
N GLU A 171 -22.58 0.39 11.27
CA GLU A 171 -22.12 -0.74 12.09
C GLU A 171 -20.87 -0.41 12.94
N LEU A 172 -20.37 0.82 12.84
CA LEU A 172 -19.16 1.22 13.55
C LEU A 172 -19.43 1.55 15.03
N PRO A 173 -18.56 1.11 15.95
CA PRO A 173 -18.69 1.40 17.38
C PRO A 173 -18.56 2.89 17.69
N ASP A 174 -19.17 3.33 18.77
CA ASP A 174 -19.12 4.71 19.25
C ASP A 174 -17.88 4.98 20.13
N LYS A 175 -17.66 6.25 20.47
CA LYS A 175 -16.48 6.71 21.23
C LYS A 175 -16.32 6.06 22.60
N ASN A 176 -17.41 5.55 23.19
CA ASN A 176 -17.37 4.85 24.46
C ASN A 176 -16.52 3.57 24.42
N HIS A 177 -16.36 2.98 23.24
CA HIS A 177 -15.55 1.78 23.05
C HIS A 177 -14.05 2.06 23.22
N LEU A 178 -13.60 3.32 23.17
CA LEU A 178 -12.20 3.65 23.50
C LEU A 178 -11.87 3.51 25.00
N ASN A 179 -12.87 3.30 25.85
CA ASN A 179 -12.64 3.00 27.26
C ASN A 179 -12.24 1.54 27.50
N GLU A 180 -12.43 0.67 26.51
CA GLU A 180 -11.96 -0.71 26.57
C GLU A 180 -10.51 -0.78 26.10
N PRO A 181 -9.56 -1.28 26.91
CA PRO A 181 -8.17 -1.36 26.50
C PRO A 181 -8.00 -2.31 25.32
N GLY A 182 -7.07 -1.98 24.43
CA GLY A 182 -6.68 -2.86 23.34
C GLY A 182 -5.96 -4.10 23.85
N THR A 183 -6.02 -5.17 23.06
CA THR A 183 -5.43 -6.47 23.40
C THR A 183 -4.01 -6.63 22.85
N ARG A 184 -3.58 -5.76 21.92
CA ARG A 184 -2.24 -5.80 21.30
C ARG A 184 -1.78 -4.43 20.80
N GLU A 185 -0.46 -4.19 20.84
CA GLU A 185 0.17 -2.99 20.28
C GLU A 185 -0.21 -2.85 18.80
N GLY A 186 -0.54 -1.62 18.40
CA GLY A 186 -0.88 -1.34 17.02
C GLY A 186 -2.29 -1.80 16.59
N GLN A 187 -3.10 -2.38 17.49
CA GLN A 187 -4.49 -2.72 17.19
C GLN A 187 -5.25 -1.48 16.73
N THR A 188 -6.01 -1.59 15.63
CA THR A 188 -6.79 -0.47 15.09
C THR A 188 -8.27 -0.59 15.41
N ARG A 189 -8.94 0.55 15.63
CA ARG A 189 -10.38 0.63 15.86
C ARG A 189 -10.95 1.83 15.10
N LEU A 190 -12.08 1.62 14.42
CA LEU A 190 -12.82 2.68 13.76
C LEU A 190 -13.98 3.10 14.65
N ILE A 191 -14.05 4.39 14.97
CA ILE A 191 -15.03 4.97 15.88
C ILE A 191 -15.91 5.94 15.11
N LYS A 192 -17.23 5.81 15.22
CA LYS A 192 -18.17 6.78 14.68
C LYS A 192 -18.37 7.94 15.66
N GLU A 193 -18.09 9.16 15.22
CA GLU A 193 -18.42 10.39 15.94
C GLU A 193 -19.29 11.28 15.05
N GLY A 194 -20.61 11.17 15.22
CA GLY A 194 -21.59 11.86 14.38
C GLY A 194 -21.61 11.33 12.94
N ASN A 195 -21.26 12.18 11.97
CA ASN A 195 -21.17 11.84 10.54
C ASN A 195 -19.72 11.57 10.08
N ARG A 196 -18.81 11.39 11.04
CA ARG A 196 -17.39 11.12 10.78
C ARG A 196 -17.03 9.76 11.36
N VAL A 197 -16.09 9.11 10.70
CA VAL A 197 -15.41 7.94 11.23
C VAL A 197 -14.01 8.36 11.60
N GLU A 198 -13.52 7.95 12.76
CA GLU A 198 -12.19 8.24 13.28
C GLU A 198 -11.45 6.92 13.47
N ALA A 199 -10.19 6.84 13.06
CA ALA A 199 -9.34 5.69 13.30
C ALA A 199 -8.47 5.92 14.53
N TYR A 200 -8.40 4.91 15.39
CA TYR A 200 -7.58 4.89 16.60
C TYR A 200 -6.67 3.66 16.57
N GLN A 201 -5.50 3.78 17.17
CA GLN A 201 -4.53 2.70 17.35
C GLN A 201 -4.19 2.52 18.83
N TRP A 202 -4.17 1.29 19.32
CA TRP A 202 -3.80 0.99 20.70
C TRP A 202 -2.28 1.08 20.89
N SER A 203 -1.86 1.86 21.90
CA SER A 203 -0.50 1.85 22.41
C SER A 203 -0.48 1.21 23.79
N ILE A 204 0.24 0.10 23.92
CA ILE A 204 0.59 -0.56 25.18
C ILE A 204 1.54 0.33 25.98
N SER A 205 2.49 1.01 25.33
CA SER A 205 3.45 1.88 26.03
C SER A 205 2.78 3.08 26.69
N GLU A 206 1.70 3.59 26.10
CA GLU A 206 0.94 4.72 26.64
C GLU A 206 -0.38 4.31 27.32
N ASP A 207 -0.69 3.01 27.34
CA ASP A 207 -1.93 2.40 27.86
C ASP A 207 -3.22 3.12 27.40
N ARG A 208 -3.25 3.53 26.14
CA ARG A 208 -4.36 4.30 25.58
C ARG A 208 -4.53 4.11 24.08
N TRP A 209 -5.73 4.42 23.61
CA TRP A 209 -6.02 4.57 22.20
C TRP A 209 -5.52 5.92 21.70
N MET A 210 -4.59 5.88 20.76
CA MET A 210 -4.04 7.03 20.06
C MET A 210 -4.85 7.27 18.79
N LYS A 211 -5.40 8.48 18.62
CA LYS A 211 -6.09 8.84 17.38
C LYS A 211 -5.07 8.86 16.24
N ILE A 212 -5.32 8.09 15.18
CA ILE A 212 -4.43 7.98 14.01
C ILE A 212 -5.03 8.63 12.75
N GLY A 213 -6.28 9.09 12.79
CA GLY A 213 -6.84 9.96 11.74
C GLY A 213 -8.37 9.98 11.66
N ASP A 214 -8.91 10.76 10.74
CA ASP A 214 -10.31 10.71 10.30
C ASP A 214 -10.42 9.84 9.03
N VAL A 215 -11.57 9.19 8.85
CA VAL A 215 -11.92 8.26 7.78
C VAL A 215 -13.09 8.89 7.01
N VAL A 216 -12.82 9.38 5.78
CA VAL A 216 -13.74 10.15 4.94
C VAL A 216 -13.80 9.59 3.51
N GLY A 217 -15.01 9.49 2.95
CA GLY A 217 -15.32 8.90 1.64
C GLY A 217 -15.31 9.88 0.47
N SER A 218 -15.06 9.33 -0.72
CA SER A 218 -14.54 9.95 -1.95
C SER A 218 -15.47 10.92 -2.69
N SER A 219 -14.87 11.87 -3.43
CA SER A 219 -15.46 12.44 -4.66
C SER A 219 -14.41 13.11 -5.57
N GLY A 220 -14.07 12.46 -6.68
CA GLY A 220 -13.72 13.17 -7.93
C GLY A 220 -12.26 13.09 -8.40
N ALA A 221 -11.87 11.96 -8.99
CA ALA A 221 -10.89 11.93 -10.07
C ALA A 221 -11.29 10.82 -11.05
N THR A 222 -11.72 11.20 -12.26
CA THR A 222 -11.76 10.29 -13.40
C THR A 222 -10.34 9.86 -13.71
N GLN A 223 -9.92 8.70 -13.22
CA GLN A 223 -8.83 7.90 -13.78
C GLN A 223 -8.94 6.48 -13.24
N GLN A 224 -8.77 5.52 -14.15
CA GLN A 224 -8.73 4.09 -13.88
C GLN A 224 -7.65 3.78 -12.85
N THR A 225 -8.00 3.72 -11.57
CA THR A 225 -7.28 2.91 -10.60
C THR A 225 -7.77 1.48 -10.79
N SER A 226 -6.84 0.58 -11.09
CA SER A 226 -7.03 -0.86 -11.15
C SER A 226 -7.85 -1.30 -9.93
N GLY A 227 -9.13 -1.64 -10.11
CA GLY A 227 -10.11 -1.89 -9.05
C GLY A 227 -9.82 -3.10 -8.16
N ARG A 228 -8.62 -3.13 -7.56
CA ARG A 228 -8.08 -4.16 -6.68
C ARG A 228 -8.20 -3.69 -5.24
N VAL A 229 -8.60 -4.62 -4.38
CA VAL A 229 -8.82 -4.44 -2.95
C VAL A 229 -7.65 -5.04 -2.18
N LEU A 230 -7.08 -4.28 -1.24
CA LEU A 230 -6.01 -4.73 -0.36
C LEU A 230 -6.56 -5.56 0.81
N TYR A 231 -6.12 -6.80 0.97
CA TYR A 231 -6.50 -7.70 2.07
C TYR A 231 -5.31 -8.54 2.55
N GLU A 232 -5.08 -8.59 3.87
CA GLU A 232 -3.94 -9.31 4.48
C GLU A 232 -2.56 -8.97 3.85
N GLY A 233 -2.37 -7.73 3.40
CA GLY A 233 -1.12 -7.28 2.78
C GLY A 233 -0.91 -7.71 1.32
N LYS A 234 -1.94 -8.25 0.67
CA LYS A 234 -1.94 -8.61 -0.76
C LYS A 234 -3.11 -7.94 -1.47
N GLU A 235 -2.92 -7.56 -2.73
CA GLU A 235 -3.99 -7.00 -3.57
C GLU A 235 -4.75 -8.12 -4.28
N TYR A 236 -6.07 -7.99 -4.31
CA TYR A 236 -6.98 -8.91 -4.96
C TYR A 236 -7.95 -8.16 -5.86
N ASP A 237 -8.34 -8.72 -7.01
CA ASP A 237 -9.37 -8.08 -7.84
C ASP A 237 -10.71 -7.95 -7.08
N TYR A 238 -11.00 -8.88 -6.16
CA TYR A 238 -12.20 -8.89 -5.33
C TYR A 238 -11.88 -9.38 -3.91
N VAL A 239 -12.54 -8.79 -2.90
CA VAL A 239 -12.56 -9.33 -1.53
C VAL A 239 -13.99 -9.36 -1.05
N PHE A 240 -14.63 -10.52 -1.14
CA PHE A 240 -16.02 -10.70 -0.76
C PHE A 240 -16.16 -10.88 0.76
N SER A 241 -17.29 -10.44 1.32
CA SER A 241 -17.68 -10.78 2.69
C SER A 241 -18.74 -11.87 2.64
N ILE A 242 -18.46 -13.01 3.24
CA ILE A 242 -19.33 -14.19 3.25
C ILE A 242 -19.84 -14.41 4.68
N ASP A 243 -21.14 -14.26 4.85
CA ASP A 243 -21.83 -14.54 6.12
C ASP A 243 -22.36 -15.97 6.08
N VAL A 244 -21.86 -16.82 6.97
CA VAL A 244 -22.18 -18.26 6.96
C VAL A 244 -23.50 -18.56 7.68
N ASN A 245 -23.91 -17.71 8.63
CA ASN A 245 -25.18 -17.84 9.38
C ASN A 245 -25.70 -16.45 9.79
N GLU A 246 -27.02 -16.27 9.94
CA GLU A 246 -27.61 -15.04 10.50
C GLU A 246 -27.04 -14.77 11.91
N GLY A 247 -26.25 -13.69 12.04
CA GLY A 247 -25.59 -13.31 13.29
C GLY A 247 -24.27 -14.03 13.59
N GLY A 248 -23.73 -14.83 12.65
CA GLY A 248 -22.43 -15.47 12.76
C GLY A 248 -21.26 -14.57 12.34
N PRO A 249 -20.00 -15.04 12.47
CA PRO A 249 -18.82 -14.31 12.00
C PRO A 249 -18.85 -14.18 10.47
N SER A 250 -18.53 -12.99 9.98
CA SER A 250 -18.32 -12.71 8.56
C SER A 250 -16.88 -13.08 8.18
N PHE A 251 -16.73 -13.77 7.06
CA PHE A 251 -15.42 -14.21 6.56
C PHE A 251 -15.07 -13.46 5.28
N LYS A 252 -13.80 -13.09 5.12
CA LYS A 252 -13.31 -12.43 3.92
C LYS A 252 -12.78 -13.45 2.92
N LEU A 253 -13.29 -13.42 1.70
CA LEU A 253 -12.90 -14.27 0.58
C LEU A 253 -12.18 -13.40 -0.46
N PRO A 254 -10.84 -13.36 -0.42
CA PRO A 254 -10.05 -12.71 -1.46
C PRO A 254 -10.02 -13.57 -2.74
N TYR A 255 -10.15 -12.94 -3.92
CA TYR A 255 -10.20 -13.62 -5.21
C TYR A 255 -9.62 -12.75 -6.32
N ASN A 256 -8.77 -13.33 -7.17
CA ASN A 256 -8.33 -12.70 -8.42
C ASN A 256 -9.12 -13.25 -9.61
N ALA A 257 -9.44 -12.40 -10.59
CA ALA A 257 -10.16 -12.81 -11.81
C ALA A 257 -9.39 -13.88 -12.61
N SER A 258 -8.08 -14.01 -12.39
CA SER A 258 -7.23 -15.04 -12.98
C SER A 258 -7.24 -16.40 -12.24
N GLU A 259 -7.84 -16.49 -11.06
CA GLU A 259 -7.88 -17.71 -10.24
C GLU A 259 -9.08 -18.59 -10.59
N ASP A 260 -8.98 -19.89 -10.28
CA ASP A 260 -10.10 -20.82 -10.45
C ASP A 260 -11.12 -20.64 -9.31
N PRO A 261 -12.40 -20.34 -9.60
CA PRO A 261 -13.43 -20.11 -8.58
C PRO A 261 -13.67 -21.32 -7.66
N TRP A 262 -13.55 -22.54 -8.19
CA TRP A 262 -13.79 -23.78 -7.43
C TRP A 262 -12.65 -24.07 -6.46
N LEU A 263 -11.42 -23.91 -6.91
CA LEU A 263 -10.24 -24.05 -6.07
C LEU A 263 -10.19 -22.97 -4.98
N THR A 264 -10.57 -21.73 -5.33
CA THR A 264 -10.63 -20.62 -4.36
C THR A 264 -11.70 -20.88 -3.29
N ALA A 265 -12.90 -21.31 -3.70
CA ALA A 265 -13.96 -21.67 -2.78
C ALA A 265 -13.56 -22.84 -1.85
N HIS A 266 -12.88 -23.86 -2.40
CA HIS A 266 -12.38 -24.99 -1.60
C HIS A 266 -11.36 -24.56 -0.54
N ASN A 267 -10.35 -23.78 -0.95
CA ASN A 267 -9.32 -23.25 -0.04
C ASN A 267 -9.94 -22.33 1.02
N PHE A 268 -10.93 -21.51 0.65
CA PHE A 268 -11.65 -20.64 1.57
C PHE A 268 -12.40 -21.44 2.64
N LEU A 269 -13.14 -22.49 2.27
CA LEU A 269 -13.85 -23.34 3.22
C LEU A 269 -12.87 -24.06 4.16
N GLN A 270 -11.77 -24.60 3.62
CA GLN A 270 -10.76 -25.28 4.40
C GLN A 270 -10.02 -24.33 5.36
N LYS A 271 -9.64 -23.12 4.92
CA LYS A 271 -8.94 -22.12 5.74
C LYS A 271 -9.78 -21.67 6.94
N ASN A 272 -11.10 -21.57 6.77
CA ASN A 272 -12.03 -21.07 7.78
C ASN A 272 -12.77 -22.20 8.53
N ASP A 273 -12.38 -23.46 8.35
CA ASP A 273 -12.99 -24.64 8.97
C ASP A 273 -14.53 -24.70 8.77
N LEU A 274 -14.97 -24.38 7.54
CA LEU A 274 -16.38 -24.32 7.14
C LEU A 274 -16.83 -25.63 6.48
N ASN A 275 -18.14 -25.92 6.56
CA ASN A 275 -18.70 -27.16 6.03
C ASN A 275 -18.45 -27.29 4.51
N PRO A 276 -17.79 -28.37 4.03
CA PRO A 276 -17.52 -28.61 2.61
C PRO A 276 -18.77 -28.63 1.71
N MET A 277 -19.97 -28.85 2.28
CA MET A 277 -21.23 -28.81 1.52
C MET A 277 -21.55 -27.43 0.93
N PHE A 278 -20.91 -26.35 1.39
CA PHE A 278 -21.09 -25.01 0.84
C PHE A 278 -20.23 -24.73 -0.40
N LEU A 279 -19.43 -25.71 -0.87
CA LEU A 279 -18.51 -25.53 -1.99
C LEU A 279 -19.20 -25.01 -3.25
N ASP A 280 -20.29 -25.67 -3.66
CA ASP A 280 -21.06 -25.27 -4.84
C ASP A 280 -21.64 -23.86 -4.69
N GLN A 281 -22.10 -23.51 -3.48
CA GLN A 281 -22.70 -22.21 -3.20
C GLN A 281 -21.67 -21.08 -3.26
N VAL A 282 -20.50 -21.27 -2.64
CA VAL A 282 -19.42 -20.28 -2.63
C VAL A 282 -18.79 -20.13 -4.02
N ALA A 283 -18.57 -21.23 -4.74
CA ALA A 283 -18.02 -21.19 -6.10
C ALA A 283 -18.97 -20.47 -7.07
N ASN A 284 -20.27 -20.80 -7.04
CA ASN A 284 -21.26 -20.12 -7.87
C ASN A 284 -21.43 -18.64 -7.47
N PHE A 285 -21.34 -18.32 -6.18
CA PHE A 285 -21.33 -16.94 -5.71
C PHE A 285 -20.16 -16.14 -6.30
N ILE A 286 -18.94 -16.68 -6.29
CA ILE A 286 -17.78 -16.04 -6.92
C ILE A 286 -18.09 -15.81 -8.40
N ILE A 287 -18.48 -16.86 -9.13
CA ILE A 287 -18.76 -16.78 -10.57
C ILE A 287 -19.84 -15.73 -10.87
N GLU A 288 -20.94 -15.67 -10.11
CA GLU A 288 -22.01 -14.71 -10.32
C GLU A 288 -21.60 -13.27 -10.06
N ASN A 289 -20.79 -13.03 -9.04
CA ASN A 289 -20.33 -11.69 -8.69
C ASN A 289 -19.12 -11.24 -9.53
N THR A 290 -18.52 -12.13 -10.33
CA THR A 290 -17.39 -11.81 -11.21
C THR A 290 -17.72 -11.96 -12.71
N LYS A 291 -18.98 -12.30 -13.06
CA LYS A 291 -19.50 -12.53 -14.44
C LYS A 291 -19.34 -11.36 -15.42
N GLY A 292 -18.91 -10.19 -14.97
CA GLY A 292 -18.71 -8.99 -15.79
C GLY A 292 -17.28 -8.77 -16.30
N GLN A 293 -16.30 -9.57 -15.89
CA GLN A 293 -14.89 -9.41 -16.30
C GLN A 293 -14.32 -10.68 -16.93
N THR A 294 -14.85 -11.07 -18.07
CA THR A 294 -14.19 -12.04 -18.97
C THR A 294 -13.30 -11.28 -19.96
N LEU A 295 -12.07 -10.95 -19.56
CA LEU A 295 -11.05 -10.46 -20.50
C LEU A 295 -10.51 -11.65 -21.30
N GLY A 296 -11.23 -11.97 -22.38
CA GLY A 296 -10.94 -13.12 -23.23
C GLY A 296 -11.73 -13.11 -24.53
N GLN A 297 -11.82 -11.97 -25.22
CA GLN A 297 -12.08 -11.96 -26.66
C GLN A 297 -11.08 -11.02 -27.34
N MET A 298 -10.20 -11.62 -28.15
CA MET A 298 -9.42 -10.89 -29.15
C MET A 298 -10.39 -10.14 -30.06
N ASN A 299 -10.53 -8.83 -29.88
CA ASN A 299 -11.08 -7.97 -30.92
C ASN A 299 -9.97 -7.70 -31.94
N THR A 300 -9.87 -8.60 -32.93
CA THR A 300 -9.25 -8.30 -34.22
C THR A 300 -10.11 -7.23 -34.91
N GLY A 301 -9.74 -5.97 -34.75
CA GLY A 301 -10.49 -4.87 -35.37
C GLY A 301 -10.14 -3.51 -34.79
N TYR A 302 -8.87 -3.12 -34.84
CA TYR A 302 -8.51 -1.71 -34.77
C TYR A 302 -7.58 -1.39 -35.92
N SER A 303 -8.13 -0.72 -36.92
CA SER A 303 -7.41 -0.11 -38.03
C SER A 303 -6.95 1.27 -37.59
N ASP A 304 -5.65 1.55 -37.73
CA ASP A 304 -5.05 2.85 -37.46
C ASP A 304 -5.54 3.88 -38.51
N PRO A 305 -6.05 5.07 -38.12
CA PRO A 305 -6.44 6.10 -39.07
C PRO A 305 -5.27 6.82 -39.78
N LEU A 306 -4.00 6.53 -39.44
CA LEU A 306 -2.85 7.25 -39.99
C LEU A 306 -1.86 6.41 -40.79
N THR A 307 -2.03 5.09 -40.87
CA THR A 307 -1.48 4.27 -41.95
C THR A 307 -2.40 3.06 -42.12
N GLY A 308 -3.14 3.01 -43.23
CA GLY A 308 -4.13 1.96 -43.51
C GLY A 308 -3.58 0.53 -43.53
#